data_AF-A0AAV5JS51-F1
#
_entry.id   AF-A0AAV5JS51-F1
#
_cell.length_a   1.000
_cell.length_b   1.000
_cell.length_c   1.000
_cell.angle_alpha   90.00
_cell.angle_beta   90.00
_cell.angle_gamma   90.00
#
_symmetry.space_group_name_H-M   'P 1'
#
loop_
_entity.id
_entity.type
_entity.pdbx_description
1 polymer ?
#
loop_
_entity_poly.entity_id
_entity_poly.type
_entity_poly.pdbx_seq_one_letter_code
_entity_poly.pdbx_strand_id
1 'polypeptide(L)'
;MFFQCPWSKEVWSKVAADFSSASIRYEHFIDDFLDLFLALKHEEQELLAVALWSIWNNRNQCVFNHLCLSPDKATRMIKVGLTEFKEATESEQRKAKGSLQQLTNNSTWQLPPTGIIKINNDAVIPNGGGIAGLGVVIRDSNGDVRGSGQRAVLFNGTALHGEILALNFGPQLGKEFGYWNGVVDSDYLQAINFGQIP
;
A
#
# COMPACT_ATOMS: atom_id res chain seq x y z
N MET A 1 -16.13 -4.49 0.39
CA MET A 1 -16.06 -3.13 -0.19
C MET A 1 -15.74 -3.18 -1.68
N PHE A 2 -14.54 -3.59 -2.07
CA PHE A 2 -14.04 -3.44 -3.44
C PHE A 2 -14.82 -4.21 -4.52
N PHE A 3 -15.16 -5.48 -4.28
CA PHE A 3 -15.74 -6.34 -5.33
C PHE A 3 -17.19 -6.76 -5.05
N GLN A 4 -17.54 -6.94 -3.78
CA GLN A 4 -18.82 -7.55 -3.40
C GLN A 4 -19.95 -6.54 -3.10
N CYS A 5 -19.62 -5.26 -2.91
CA CYS A 5 -20.62 -4.21 -2.64
C CYS A 5 -21.48 -3.94 -3.89
N PRO A 6 -22.81 -3.79 -3.80
CA PRO A 6 -23.67 -3.50 -4.96
C PRO A 6 -23.20 -2.31 -5.80
N TRP A 7 -22.82 -1.20 -5.13
CA TRP A 7 -22.31 -0.01 -5.80
C TRP A 7 -21.02 -0.29 -6.58
N SER A 8 -20.09 -1.05 -6.00
CA SER A 8 -18.83 -1.39 -6.66
C SER A 8 -19.04 -2.37 -7.81
N LYS A 9 -19.94 -3.36 -7.66
CA LYS A 9 -20.33 -4.26 -8.77
C LYS A 9 -20.88 -3.47 -9.95
N GLU A 10 -21.69 -2.45 -9.70
CA GLU A 10 -22.21 -1.58 -10.75
C GLU A 10 -21.09 -0.79 -11.44
N VAL A 11 -20.13 -0.25 -10.68
CA VAL A 11 -18.92 0.39 -11.26
C VAL A 11 -18.16 -0.60 -12.13
N TRP A 12 -17.87 -1.81 -11.62
CA TRP A 12 -17.15 -2.84 -12.39
C TRP A 12 -17.88 -3.24 -13.66
N SER A 13 -19.21 -3.35 -13.64
CA SER A 13 -20.00 -3.66 -14.84
C SER A 13 -19.93 -2.58 -15.93
N LYS A 14 -19.58 -1.34 -15.56
CA LYS A 14 -19.48 -0.19 -16.48
C LYS A 14 -18.03 0.10 -16.89
N VAL A 15 -17.06 -0.44 -16.16
CA VAL A 15 -15.66 -0.46 -16.55
C VAL A 15 -15.51 -1.60 -17.56
N ALA A 16 -14.86 -1.34 -18.71
CA ALA A 16 -14.85 -2.25 -19.86
C ALA A 16 -14.05 -3.56 -19.67
N ALA A 17 -13.74 -3.93 -18.42
CA ALA A 17 -13.02 -5.12 -18.04
C ALA A 17 -13.86 -5.90 -17.02
N ASP A 18 -14.11 -7.18 -17.29
CA ASP A 18 -14.92 -8.04 -16.43
C ASP A 18 -14.10 -8.54 -15.23
N PHE A 19 -13.87 -7.65 -14.26
CA PHE A 19 -13.36 -8.01 -12.94
C PHE A 19 -14.48 -8.52 -12.01
N SER A 20 -15.72 -8.54 -12.50
CA SER A 20 -16.90 -8.90 -11.69
C SER A 20 -17.03 -10.42 -11.48
N SER A 21 -16.38 -11.20 -12.36
CA SER A 21 -16.26 -12.66 -12.26
C SER A 21 -15.10 -13.13 -11.36
N ALA A 22 -14.23 -12.21 -10.91
CA ALA A 22 -13.12 -12.56 -10.02
C ALA A 22 -13.66 -13.12 -8.70
N SER A 23 -13.39 -14.41 -8.47
CA SER A 23 -13.81 -15.14 -7.27
C SER A 23 -12.94 -14.79 -6.07
N ILE A 24 -12.83 -13.50 -5.74
CA ILE A 24 -12.04 -13.04 -4.60
C ILE A 24 -12.81 -13.34 -3.32
N ARG A 25 -12.34 -14.35 -2.59
CA ARG A 25 -12.87 -14.71 -1.27
C ARG A 25 -12.24 -13.82 -0.22
N TYR A 26 -13.02 -13.41 0.77
CA TYR A 26 -12.52 -12.54 1.83
C TYR A 26 -11.44 -13.23 2.68
N GLU A 27 -11.62 -14.53 2.93
CA GLU A 27 -10.71 -15.37 3.72
C GLU A 27 -9.32 -15.52 3.07
N HIS A 28 -9.25 -15.46 1.74
CA HIS A 28 -8.03 -15.60 0.94
C HIS A 28 -7.79 -14.36 0.08
N PHE A 29 -8.20 -13.18 0.56
CA PHE A 29 -8.23 -11.97 -0.26
C PHE A 29 -6.87 -11.68 -0.90
N ILE A 30 -5.77 -11.82 -0.16
CA ILE A 30 -4.42 -11.54 -0.67
C ILE A 30 -4.04 -12.50 -1.79
N ASP A 31 -4.20 -13.80 -1.58
CA ASP A 31 -3.84 -14.82 -2.57
C ASP A 31 -4.71 -14.70 -3.82
N ASP A 32 -6.05 -14.67 -3.65
CA ASP A 32 -7.00 -14.56 -4.76
C ASP A 32 -6.82 -13.22 -5.53
N PHE A 33 -6.44 -12.14 -4.85
CA PHE A 33 -6.15 -10.84 -5.48
C PHE A 33 -4.82 -10.86 -6.24
N LEU A 34 -3.77 -11.45 -5.68
CA LEU A 34 -2.47 -11.56 -6.34
C LEU A 34 -2.57 -12.46 -7.57
N ASP A 35 -3.27 -13.58 -7.48
CA ASP A 35 -3.53 -14.48 -8.61
C ASP A 35 -4.27 -13.75 -9.73
N LEU A 36 -5.31 -12.97 -9.39
CA LEU A 36 -5.98 -12.09 -10.35
C LEU A 36 -4.99 -11.10 -10.97
N PHE A 37 -4.28 -10.33 -10.14
CA PHE A 37 -3.42 -9.25 -10.60
C PHE A 37 -2.31 -9.75 -11.53
N LEU A 38 -1.68 -10.88 -11.19
CA LEU A 38 -0.61 -11.48 -11.97
C LEU A 38 -1.11 -12.12 -13.28
N ALA A 39 -2.38 -12.51 -13.35
CA ALA A 39 -2.99 -13.03 -14.59
C ALA A 39 -3.35 -11.93 -15.60
N LEU A 40 -3.40 -10.66 -15.17
CA LEU A 40 -3.78 -9.53 -16.01
C LEU A 40 -2.62 -9.00 -16.85
N LYS A 41 -2.94 -8.44 -18.03
CA LYS A 41 -1.98 -7.64 -18.81
C LYS A 41 -1.69 -6.32 -18.09
N HIS A 42 -0.56 -5.69 -18.44
CA HIS A 42 -0.15 -4.43 -17.82
C HIS A 42 -1.24 -3.35 -17.89
N GLU A 43 -1.92 -3.18 -19.03
CA GLU A 43 -2.99 -2.18 -19.17
C GLU A 43 -4.20 -2.48 -18.28
N GLU A 44 -4.48 -3.76 -18.03
CA GLU A 44 -5.56 -4.21 -17.16
C GLU A 44 -5.17 -4.06 -15.69
N GLN A 45 -3.90 -4.27 -15.33
CA GLN A 45 -3.36 -3.99 -14.00
C GLN A 45 -3.46 -2.50 -13.66
N GLU A 46 -3.11 -1.62 -14.60
CA GLU A 46 -3.26 -0.17 -14.44
C GLU A 46 -4.73 0.21 -14.21
N LEU A 47 -5.63 -0.31 -15.05
CA LEU A 47 -7.06 -0.07 -14.92
C LEU A 47 -7.60 -0.58 -13.58
N LEU A 48 -7.21 -1.78 -13.16
CA LEU A 48 -7.58 -2.37 -11.88
C LEU A 48 -7.10 -1.49 -10.72
N ALA A 49 -5.85 -1.03 -10.74
CA ALA A 49 -5.28 -0.17 -9.70
C ALA A 49 -6.01 1.17 -9.59
N VAL A 50 -6.23 1.86 -10.71
CA VAL A 50 -6.94 3.15 -10.75
C VAL A 50 -8.39 2.98 -10.29
N ALA A 51 -9.06 1.91 -10.71
CA ALA A 51 -10.43 1.62 -10.29
C ALA A 51 -10.54 1.32 -8.79
N LEU A 52 -9.64 0.50 -8.24
CA LEU A 52 -9.60 0.20 -6.79
C LEU A 52 -9.39 1.47 -5.96
N TRP A 53 -8.44 2.32 -6.37
CA TRP A 53 -8.19 3.60 -5.72
C TRP A 53 -9.44 4.50 -5.78
N SER A 54 -10.10 4.59 -6.93
CA SER A 54 -11.30 5.40 -7.09
C SER A 54 -12.48 4.91 -6.24
N ILE A 55 -12.66 3.59 -6.13
CA ILE A 55 -13.68 2.97 -5.27
C ILE A 55 -13.40 3.28 -3.80
N TRP A 56 -12.15 3.11 -3.36
CA TRP A 56 -11.74 3.43 -1.99
C TRP A 56 -11.92 4.92 -1.68
N ASN A 57 -11.44 5.80 -2.57
CA ASN A 57 -11.55 7.24 -2.41
C ASN A 57 -13.02 7.67 -2.33
N ASN A 58 -13.89 7.16 -3.21
CA ASN A 58 -15.32 7.45 -3.13
C ASN A 58 -15.94 7.01 -1.80
N ARG A 59 -15.59 5.82 -1.28
CA ARG A 59 -16.06 5.41 0.06
C ARG A 59 -15.59 6.39 1.13
N ASN A 60 -14.32 6.79 1.10
CA ASN A 60 -13.80 7.71 2.11
C ASN A 60 -14.51 9.07 2.05
N GLN A 61 -14.74 9.60 0.84
CA GLN A 61 -15.52 10.82 0.64
C GLN A 61 -16.96 10.67 1.16
N CYS A 62 -17.60 9.54 0.92
CA CYS A 62 -18.91 9.21 1.49
C CYS A 62 -18.92 9.20 3.03
N VAL A 63 -17.95 8.51 3.63
CA VAL A 63 -17.91 8.26 5.07
C VAL A 63 -17.52 9.51 5.85
N PHE A 64 -16.50 10.22 5.39
CA PHE A 64 -15.90 11.33 6.14
C PHE A 64 -16.43 12.70 5.72
N ASN A 65 -16.85 12.86 4.46
CA ASN A 65 -17.27 14.15 3.91
C ASN A 65 -18.74 14.16 3.46
N HIS A 66 -19.45 13.02 3.55
CA HIS A 66 -20.83 12.85 3.05
C HIS A 66 -20.98 13.13 1.55
N LEU A 67 -19.89 13.00 0.78
CA LEU A 67 -19.86 13.22 -0.65
C LEU A 67 -19.78 11.88 -1.40
N CYS A 68 -20.94 11.36 -1.80
CA CYS A 68 -21.04 10.10 -2.52
C CYS A 68 -21.26 10.30 -4.01
N LEU A 69 -20.38 9.73 -4.83
CA LEU A 69 -20.58 9.65 -6.28
C LEU A 69 -21.53 8.50 -6.64
N SER A 70 -22.30 8.71 -7.71
CA SER A 70 -23.00 7.60 -8.37
C SER A 70 -22.01 6.69 -9.09
N PRO A 71 -22.36 5.42 -9.34
CA PRO A 71 -21.52 4.50 -10.11
C PRO A 71 -21.12 5.06 -11.48
N ASP A 72 -22.03 5.76 -12.17
CA ASP A 72 -21.74 6.42 -13.45
C ASP A 72 -20.67 7.51 -13.34
N LYS A 73 -20.79 8.38 -12.31
CA LYS A 73 -19.79 9.45 -12.09
C LYS A 73 -18.44 8.84 -11.72
N ALA A 74 -18.41 7.84 -10.84
CA ALA A 74 -17.18 7.15 -10.47
C ALA A 74 -16.52 6.46 -11.69
N THR A 75 -17.32 5.81 -12.55
CA THR A 75 -16.80 5.18 -13.78
C THR A 75 -16.16 6.20 -14.72
N ARG A 76 -16.75 7.39 -14.87
CA ARG A 76 -16.14 8.47 -15.66
C ARG A 76 -14.83 8.94 -15.04
N MET A 77 -14.79 9.12 -13.72
CA MET A 77 -13.57 9.50 -13.00
C MET A 77 -12.47 8.46 -13.14
N ILE A 78 -12.79 7.16 -13.14
CA ILE A 78 -11.83 6.09 -13.39
C ILE A 78 -11.21 6.22 -14.77
N LYS A 79 -12.02 6.48 -15.81
CA LYS A 79 -11.51 6.64 -17.18
C LYS A 79 -10.60 7.86 -17.32
N VAL A 80 -10.98 8.99 -16.72
CA VAL A 80 -10.14 10.20 -16.69
C VAL A 80 -8.85 9.94 -15.92
N GLY A 81 -8.95 9.38 -14.72
CA GLY A 81 -7.80 9.06 -13.88
C GLY A 81 -6.83 8.08 -14.52
N LEU A 82 -7.32 7.14 -15.35
CA LEU A 82 -6.44 6.24 -16.10
C LEU A 82 -5.61 6.98 -17.15
N THR A 83 -6.22 7.95 -17.86
CA THR A 83 -5.49 8.81 -18.80
C THR A 83 -4.44 9.65 -18.07
N GLU A 84 -4.83 10.31 -16.98
CA GLU A 84 -3.93 11.13 -16.17
C GLU A 84 -2.77 10.29 -15.59
N PHE A 85 -3.05 9.09 -15.11
CA PHE A 85 -2.04 8.16 -14.60
C PHE A 85 -1.01 7.80 -15.67
N LYS A 86 -1.45 7.51 -16.90
CA LYS A 86 -0.54 7.18 -18.01
C LYS A 86 0.32 8.36 -18.40
N GLU A 87 -0.28 9.54 -18.56
CA GLU A 87 0.44 10.78 -18.88
C GLU A 87 1.49 11.13 -17.82
N ALA A 88 1.14 11.01 -16.54
CA ALA A 88 2.05 11.23 -15.43
C ALA A 88 3.19 10.21 -15.42
N THR A 89 2.89 8.92 -15.61
CA THR A 89 3.89 7.85 -15.64
C THR A 89 4.87 8.03 -16.79
N GLU A 90 4.39 8.36 -18.00
CA GLU A 90 5.24 8.66 -19.15
C GLU A 90 6.09 9.92 -18.96
N SER A 91 5.56 10.94 -18.28
CA SER A 91 6.30 12.16 -17.92
C SER A 91 7.45 11.85 -16.96
N GLU A 92 7.19 11.07 -15.91
CA GLU A 92 8.22 10.67 -14.94
C GLU A 92 9.28 9.75 -15.55
N GLN A 93 8.89 8.82 -16.42
CA GLN A 93 9.86 8.00 -17.17
C GLN A 93 10.75 8.85 -18.09
N ARG A 94 10.20 9.91 -18.70
CA ARG A 94 10.98 10.86 -19.51
C ARG A 94 11.94 11.69 -18.65
N LYS A 95 11.49 12.16 -17.49
CA LYS A 95 12.34 12.88 -16.52
C LYS A 95 13.46 12.00 -15.99
N ALA A 96 13.16 10.76 -15.58
CA ALA A 96 14.15 9.80 -15.09
C ALA A 96 15.23 9.47 -16.12
N LYS A 97 14.88 9.41 -17.42
CA LYS A 97 15.86 9.26 -18.52
C LYS A 97 16.70 10.51 -18.76
N GLY A 98 16.20 11.70 -18.43
CA GLY A 98 16.90 12.98 -18.56
C GLY A 98 17.70 13.41 -17.32
N SER A 99 17.41 12.83 -16.15
CA SER A 99 17.91 13.28 -14.84
C SER A 99 18.95 12.36 -14.21
N LEU A 100 19.88 11.80 -15.00
CA LEU A 100 21.08 11.14 -14.46
C LEU A 100 22.03 12.12 -13.74
N GLN A 101 21.71 13.42 -13.75
CA GLN A 101 22.39 14.48 -13.02
C GLN A 101 21.35 15.44 -12.44
N GLN A 102 21.01 15.30 -11.15
CA GLN A 102 21.01 16.41 -10.16
C GLN A 102 20.32 16.02 -8.83
N LEU A 103 21.17 15.94 -7.80
CA LEU A 103 21.02 16.52 -6.46
C LEU A 103 19.82 16.08 -5.58
N THR A 104 20.16 15.12 -4.73
CA THR A 104 19.86 15.02 -3.29
C THR A 104 19.07 16.18 -2.68
N ASN A 105 17.75 16.05 -2.66
CA ASN A 105 16.92 16.55 -1.57
C ASN A 105 16.33 15.32 -0.87
N ASN A 106 16.76 15.10 0.37
CA ASN A 106 16.45 13.93 1.22
C ASN A 106 14.98 13.92 1.69
N SER A 107 14.06 13.64 0.77
CA SER A 107 12.69 13.23 1.12
C SER A 107 12.14 12.12 0.22
N THR A 108 12.93 11.65 -0.74
CA THR A 108 12.55 10.54 -1.62
C THR A 108 13.12 9.24 -1.10
N TRP A 109 12.30 8.18 -1.09
CA TRP A 109 12.71 6.84 -0.69
C TRP A 109 13.98 6.42 -1.43
N GLN A 110 15.00 6.00 -0.69
CA GLN A 110 16.28 5.53 -1.23
C GLN A 110 16.40 4.01 -1.07
N LEU A 111 16.98 3.38 -2.09
CA LEU A 111 17.38 1.98 -2.04
C LEU A 111 18.34 1.74 -0.85
N PRO A 112 18.19 0.62 -0.12
CA PRO A 112 19.14 0.29 0.93
C PRO A 112 20.52 -0.08 0.34
N PRO A 113 21.62 0.08 1.11
CA PRO A 113 22.94 -0.32 0.66
C PRO A 113 23.00 -1.78 0.21
N THR A 114 23.90 -2.10 -0.73
CA THR A 114 24.07 -3.47 -1.25
C THR A 114 24.27 -4.48 -0.12
N GLY A 115 23.48 -5.56 -0.15
CA GLY A 115 23.52 -6.63 0.86
C GLY A 115 22.82 -6.31 2.18
N ILE A 116 22.18 -5.14 2.29
CA ILE A 116 21.35 -4.76 3.43
C ILE A 116 19.88 -4.95 3.08
N ILE A 117 19.17 -5.63 3.98
CA ILE A 117 17.72 -5.72 3.94
C ILE A 117 17.11 -4.51 4.65
N LYS A 118 16.05 -3.95 4.08
CA LYS A 118 15.31 -2.85 4.67
C LYS A 118 13.96 -3.32 5.16
N ILE A 119 13.64 -3.00 6.40
CA ILE A 119 12.41 -3.40 7.08
C ILE A 119 11.60 -2.14 7.35
N ASN A 120 10.61 -1.90 6.51
CA ASN A 120 9.64 -0.83 6.69
C ASN A 120 8.53 -1.33 7.61
N ASN A 121 8.18 -0.55 8.63
CA ASN A 121 7.13 -0.90 9.58
C ASN A 121 6.18 0.27 9.78
N ASP A 122 4.92 -0.05 10.09
CA ASP A 122 3.84 0.92 10.31
C ASP A 122 2.83 0.31 11.30
N ALA A 123 2.13 1.16 12.05
CA ALA A 123 1.08 0.76 12.98
C ALA A 123 -0.22 1.54 12.77
N VAL A 124 -1.32 0.81 12.56
CA VAL A 124 -2.66 1.40 12.62
C VAL A 124 -3.26 1.24 14.01
N ILE A 125 -3.47 2.37 14.69
CA ILE A 125 -3.98 2.42 16.06
C ILE A 125 -5.41 2.97 16.08
N PRO A 126 -6.39 2.23 16.65
CA PRO A 126 -7.75 2.73 16.78
C PRO A 126 -7.86 3.82 17.87
N ASN A 127 -8.66 4.85 17.58
CA ASN A 127 -8.99 5.89 18.56
C ASN A 127 -9.80 5.27 19.71
N GLY A 128 -9.34 5.46 20.95
CA GLY A 128 -10.02 4.95 22.15
C GLY A 128 -9.70 3.50 22.53
N GLY A 129 -8.64 2.92 21.94
CA GLY A 129 -8.21 1.54 22.20
C GLY A 129 -8.95 0.51 21.34
N GLY A 130 -8.48 -0.74 21.35
CA GLY A 130 -9.06 -1.82 20.57
C GLY A 130 -8.01 -2.73 19.95
N ILE A 131 -8.24 -3.16 18.71
CA ILE A 131 -7.27 -3.97 17.96
C ILE A 131 -6.39 -3.04 17.13
N ALA A 132 -5.11 -2.98 17.47
CA ALA A 132 -4.09 -2.35 16.63
C ALA A 132 -3.61 -3.34 15.56
N GLY A 133 -3.35 -2.82 14.36
CA GLY A 133 -2.71 -3.56 13.28
C GLY A 133 -1.26 -3.11 13.15
N LEU A 134 -0.33 -4.06 13.11
CA LEU A 134 1.08 -3.82 12.84
C LEU A 134 1.39 -4.36 11.44
N GLY A 135 2.02 -3.56 10.58
CA GLY A 135 2.40 -3.92 9.23
C GLY A 135 3.91 -3.86 9.04
N VAL A 136 4.46 -4.82 8.29
CA VAL A 136 5.89 -4.88 7.95
C VAL A 136 6.06 -5.24 6.48
N VAL A 137 6.97 -4.55 5.81
CA VAL A 137 7.46 -4.88 4.45
C VAL A 137 8.98 -4.96 4.48
N ILE A 138 9.51 -6.08 4.00
CA ILE A 138 10.94 -6.38 3.91
C ILE A 138 11.38 -6.25 2.45
N ARG A 139 12.40 -5.44 2.19
CA ARG A 139 12.95 -5.18 0.85
C ARG A 139 14.44 -5.46 0.81
N ASP A 140 14.95 -5.85 -0.36
CA ASP A 140 16.40 -5.95 -0.58
C ASP A 140 17.02 -4.66 -1.14
N SER A 141 18.31 -4.72 -1.45
CA SER A 141 19.09 -3.61 -2.04
C SER A 141 18.69 -3.24 -3.47
N ASN A 142 17.90 -4.06 -4.16
CA ASN A 142 17.29 -3.71 -5.45
C ASN A 142 15.91 -3.05 -5.27
N GLY A 143 15.40 -3.01 -4.03
CA GLY A 143 14.09 -2.49 -3.70
C GLY A 143 12.96 -3.52 -3.85
N ASP A 144 13.31 -4.75 -4.22
CA ASP A 144 12.36 -5.84 -4.38
C ASP A 144 11.80 -6.25 -3.02
N VAL A 145 10.50 -6.50 -2.95
CA VAL A 145 9.88 -7.05 -1.73
C VAL A 145 10.30 -8.50 -1.58
N ARG A 146 10.92 -8.82 -0.44
CA ARG A 146 11.39 -10.15 -0.07
C ARG A 146 10.56 -10.82 1.02
N GLY A 147 9.72 -10.05 1.70
CA GLY A 147 8.80 -10.55 2.70
C GLY A 147 7.86 -9.45 3.17
N SER A 148 6.75 -9.84 3.77
CA SER A 148 5.83 -8.94 4.44
C SER A 148 5.11 -9.69 5.54
N GLY A 149 4.53 -8.95 6.48
CA GLY A 149 3.76 -9.55 7.55
C GLY A 149 2.83 -8.54 8.21
N GLN A 150 1.80 -9.08 8.85
CA GLN A 150 0.87 -8.30 9.65
C GLN A 150 0.61 -8.99 10.98
N ARG A 151 0.33 -8.21 12.02
CA ARG A 151 -0.07 -8.73 13.34
C ARG A 151 -1.18 -7.86 13.92
N ALA A 152 -2.26 -8.50 14.34
CA ALA A 152 -3.31 -7.85 15.12
C ALA A 152 -3.01 -8.03 16.62
N VAL A 153 -3.02 -6.94 17.38
CA VAL A 153 -2.75 -6.96 18.82
C VAL A 153 -3.83 -6.19 19.58
N LEU A 154 -4.31 -6.76 20.69
CA LEU A 154 -5.16 -6.00 21.60
C LEU A 154 -4.29 -4.90 22.22
N PHE A 155 -4.72 -3.66 22.06
CA PHE A 155 -3.90 -2.51 22.31
C PHE A 155 -4.71 -1.39 22.93
N ASN A 156 -4.17 -0.83 24.01
CA ASN A 156 -4.68 0.37 24.65
C ASN A 156 -3.48 1.28 24.92
N GLY A 157 -3.25 2.25 24.03
CA GLY A 157 -2.07 3.08 24.05
C GLY A 157 -2.13 4.17 22.99
N THR A 158 -1.05 4.93 22.86
CA THR A 158 -0.93 6.03 21.89
C THR A 158 -0.34 5.54 20.57
N ALA A 159 -0.39 6.38 19.52
CA ALA A 159 0.28 6.12 18.25
C ALA A 159 1.76 5.74 18.43
N LEU A 160 2.51 6.47 19.28
CA LEU A 160 3.91 6.17 19.60
C LEU A 160 4.11 4.74 20.13
N HIS A 161 3.25 4.28 21.03
CA HIS A 161 3.34 2.92 21.56
C HIS A 161 3.04 1.87 20.48
N GLY A 162 2.16 2.20 19.53
CA GLY A 162 1.87 1.40 18.34
C GLY A 162 3.09 1.25 17.43
N GLU A 163 3.72 2.37 17.12
CA GLU A 163 4.93 2.43 16.30
C GLU A 163 6.08 1.63 16.93
N ILE A 164 6.26 1.72 18.25
CA ILE A 164 7.26 0.91 18.97
C ILE A 164 6.96 -0.60 18.85
N LEU A 165 5.68 -1.00 18.83
CA LEU A 165 5.31 -2.40 18.61
C LEU A 165 5.60 -2.84 17.16
N ALA A 166 5.36 -1.99 16.17
CA ALA A 166 5.72 -2.25 14.77
C ALA A 166 7.25 -2.36 14.60
N LEU A 167 8.02 -1.47 15.25
CA LEU A 167 9.48 -1.50 15.27
C LEU A 167 10.04 -2.79 15.88
N ASN A 168 9.35 -3.39 16.85
CA ASN A 168 9.72 -4.67 17.42
C ASN A 168 9.32 -5.86 16.54
N PHE A 169 8.15 -5.77 15.87
CA PHE A 169 7.65 -6.81 15.00
C PHE A 169 8.52 -6.98 13.74
N GLY A 170 8.99 -5.87 13.16
CA GLY A 170 9.83 -5.87 11.95
C GLY A 170 11.06 -6.80 12.02
N PRO A 171 11.98 -6.63 12.98
CA PRO A 171 13.16 -7.49 13.14
C PRO A 171 12.84 -8.95 13.48
N GLN A 172 11.75 -9.21 14.23
CA GLN A 172 11.32 -10.59 14.51
C GLN A 172 10.97 -11.29 13.20
N LEU A 173 10.15 -10.64 12.37
CA LEU A 173 9.78 -11.14 11.07
C LEU A 173 11.00 -11.26 10.14
N GLY A 174 11.89 -10.27 10.13
CA GLY A 174 13.14 -10.33 9.36
C GLY A 174 13.96 -11.59 9.64
N LYS A 175 14.11 -11.95 10.92
CA LYS A 175 14.81 -13.17 11.34
C LYS A 175 14.08 -14.45 10.92
N GLU A 176 12.75 -14.47 10.99
CA GLU A 176 11.94 -15.60 10.51
C GLU A 176 12.12 -15.84 9.00
N PHE A 177 12.31 -14.77 8.22
CA PHE A 177 12.64 -14.82 6.79
C PHE A 177 14.15 -15.09 6.53
N GLY A 178 14.96 -15.32 7.56
CA GLY A 178 16.39 -15.63 7.45
C GLY A 178 17.32 -14.42 7.32
N TYR A 179 16.80 -13.21 7.52
CA TYR A 179 17.57 -11.97 7.45
C TYR A 179 18.08 -11.55 8.83
N TRP A 180 19.40 -11.65 9.01
CA TRP A 180 20.08 -11.32 10.27
C TRP A 180 20.69 -9.93 10.28
N ASN A 181 20.85 -9.31 9.11
CA ASN A 181 21.41 -7.98 8.96
C ASN A 181 20.43 -7.12 8.13
N GLY A 182 20.02 -6.00 8.70
CA GLY A 182 19.07 -5.10 8.06
C GLY A 182 18.88 -3.80 8.82
N VAL A 183 18.25 -2.84 8.16
CA VAL A 183 17.92 -1.52 8.71
C VAL A 183 16.40 -1.42 8.84
N VAL A 184 15.93 -0.94 9.98
CA VAL A 184 14.51 -0.71 10.24
C VAL A 184 14.19 0.77 9.99
N ASP A 185 13.20 1.02 9.15
CA ASP A 185 12.67 2.37 8.87
C ASP A 185 11.22 2.47 9.36
N SER A 186 10.91 3.55 10.08
CA SER A 186 9.55 3.99 10.43
C SER A 186 9.38 5.43 9.98
N ASP A 187 8.15 5.84 9.65
CA ASP A 187 7.80 7.22 9.31
C ASP A 187 7.48 8.07 10.55
N TYR A 188 7.45 7.46 11.74
CA TYR A 188 7.22 8.15 13.01
C TYR A 188 8.54 8.56 13.67
N LEU A 189 8.96 9.79 13.39
CA LEU A 189 10.26 10.35 13.85
C LEU A 189 10.52 10.18 15.36
N GLN A 190 9.49 10.27 16.20
CA GLN A 190 9.63 10.07 17.65
C GLN A 190 9.94 8.62 18.04
N ALA A 191 9.44 7.64 17.28
CA ALA A 191 9.72 6.23 17.53
C ALA A 191 11.15 5.86 17.13
N ILE A 192 11.65 6.43 16.03
CA ILE A 192 13.05 6.28 15.60
C ILE A 192 14.01 6.79 16.69
N ASN A 193 13.74 7.99 17.24
CA ASN A 193 14.60 8.58 18.27
C ASN A 193 14.61 7.78 19.58
N PHE A 194 13.52 7.05 19.90
CA PHE A 194 13.46 6.17 21.07
C PHE A 194 14.24 4.86 20.88
N GLY A 195 14.30 4.32 19.65
CA GLY A 195 15.01 3.08 19.33
C GLY A 195 16.53 3.22 19.19
N GLN A 196 17.06 4.44 19.19
CA GLN A 196 18.50 4.74 19.05
C GLN A 196 19.22 4.96 20.40
N ILE A 197 18.57 4.67 21.53
CA ILE A 197 19.22 4.73 22.85
C ILE A 197 20.18 3.54 22.95
N PRO A 198 21.46 3.76 23.32
CA PRO A 198 22.57 2.79 23.18
C PRO A 198 22.39 1.48 23.97
#